data_AF-A0AAU6RNX6-F1
#
_entry.id   AF-A0AAU6RNX6-F1
#
_cell.length_a   1.000
_cell.length_b   1.000
_cell.length_c   1.000
_cell.angle_alpha   90.00
_cell.angle_beta   90.00
_cell.angle_gamma   90.00
#
_symmetry.space_group_name_H-M   'P 1'
#
loop_
_entity.id
_entity.type
_entity.pdbx_description
1 polymer ?
#
loop_
_entity_poly.entity_id
_entity_poly.type
_entity_poly.pdbx_seq_one_letter_code
_entity_poly.pdbx_strand_id
1 'polypeptide(L)'
;MYLKDRSWPLHRLLLWIAGLIFGASVMVEPFASMMHHRFDYHMYGHLLLGMLSPLLLVLSRPVTLLLKTSSVNFSRKVSRLMQSRYVSFISHPVTALILNIGGLWVLYRTPLFSLMHESMLVYYLVHLHIFLAGYLFTSVILAFEPMMHRYSFKLRSIVLIVSIALHQILSKSFYPYPPVGVEKIDAEKGAMIMYYGGDVIELIIIYLLCRNWYYSVRPNKHLIIQRKPEDR
;
A
#
# COMPACT_ATOMS: atom_id res chain seq x y z
N MET A 1 -29.12 -15.27 14.47
CA MET A 1 -27.97 -15.08 15.39
C MET A 1 -27.69 -13.60 15.47
N TYR A 2 -28.11 -12.97 16.57
CA TYR A 2 -28.08 -11.52 16.80
C TYR A 2 -26.67 -10.95 16.56
N LEU A 3 -26.56 -9.96 15.67
CA LEU A 3 -25.38 -9.12 15.50
C LEU A 3 -25.17 -8.35 16.80
N LYS A 4 -24.35 -8.89 17.70
CA LYS A 4 -23.86 -8.14 18.85
C LYS A 4 -23.14 -6.92 18.32
N ASP A 5 -23.72 -5.74 18.56
CA ASP A 5 -23.12 -4.43 18.32
C ASP A 5 -21.69 -4.42 18.83
N ARG A 6 -20.75 -4.65 17.92
CA ARG A 6 -19.39 -4.19 18.11
C ARG A 6 -19.30 -2.93 17.29
N SER A 7 -19.43 -1.80 17.98
CA SER A 7 -19.08 -0.49 17.44
C SER A 7 -17.77 -0.58 16.65
N TRP A 8 -17.70 0.13 15.51
CA TRP A 8 -16.48 0.16 14.72
C TRP A 8 -15.35 0.70 15.60
N PRO A 9 -14.22 -0.01 15.72
CA PRO A 9 -13.24 0.37 16.72
C PRO A 9 -12.58 1.70 16.35
N LEU A 10 -12.52 2.63 17.31
CA LEU A 10 -12.03 4.00 17.10
C LEU A 10 -10.64 4.07 16.47
N HIS A 11 -9.74 3.12 16.79
CA HIS A 11 -8.40 3.08 16.19
C HIS A 11 -8.45 2.96 14.66
N ARG A 12 -9.44 2.27 14.07
CA ARG A 12 -9.58 2.18 12.61
C ARG A 12 -10.02 3.50 12.01
N LEU A 13 -10.89 4.24 12.68
CA LEU A 13 -11.28 5.57 12.25
C LEU A 13 -10.08 6.53 12.29
N LEU A 14 -9.30 6.51 13.37
CA LEU A 14 -8.09 7.31 13.50
C LEU A 14 -7.07 6.99 12.39
N LEU A 15 -6.85 5.70 12.09
CA LEU A 15 -5.98 5.27 10.99
C LEU A 15 -6.51 5.75 9.62
N TRP A 16 -7.83 5.73 9.42
CA TRP A 16 -8.44 6.21 8.19
C TRP A 16 -8.22 7.71 8.00
N ILE A 17 -8.52 8.51 9.04
CA ILE A 17 -8.33 9.95 9.02
C ILE A 17 -6.84 10.29 8.84
N ALA A 18 -5.95 9.63 9.57
CA ALA A 18 -4.51 9.83 9.43
C ALA A 18 -4.03 9.51 8.01
N GLY A 19 -4.47 8.40 7.43
CA GLY A 19 -4.15 8.03 6.05
C GLY A 19 -4.61 9.08 5.03
N LEU A 20 -5.84 9.61 5.19
CA LEU A 20 -6.34 10.68 4.33
C LEU A 20 -5.55 11.99 4.51
N ILE A 21 -5.21 12.36 5.75
CA ILE A 21 -4.42 13.56 6.03
C ILE A 21 -3.04 13.45 5.40
N PHE A 22 -2.33 12.33 5.56
CA PHE A 22 -1.01 12.15 4.95
C PHE A 22 -1.05 12.10 3.43
N GLY A 23 -2.11 11.54 2.83
CA GLY A 23 -2.28 11.58 1.38
C GLY A 23 -2.58 12.99 0.87
N ALA A 24 -3.48 13.70 1.55
CA ALA A 24 -3.88 15.05 1.19
C ALA A 24 -2.77 16.08 1.43
N SER A 25 -1.96 15.92 2.48
CA SER A 25 -0.90 16.88 2.82
C SER A 25 0.13 17.04 1.70
N VAL A 26 0.36 15.99 0.91
CA VAL A 26 1.28 16.00 -0.23
C VAL A 26 0.76 16.87 -1.37
N MET A 27 -0.56 17.05 -1.48
CA MET A 27 -1.24 17.81 -2.54
C MET A 27 -1.51 19.28 -2.16
N VAL A 28 -1.21 19.69 -0.94
CA VAL A 28 -1.53 21.02 -0.40
C VAL A 28 -0.25 21.83 -0.17
N GLU A 29 -0.35 23.15 -0.35
CA GLU A 29 0.75 24.07 -0.03
C GLU A 29 1.03 24.14 1.49
N PRO A 30 2.27 24.38 1.92
CA PRO A 30 3.48 24.62 1.13
C PRO A 30 4.19 23.34 0.68
N PHE A 31 3.68 22.16 1.05
CA PHE A 31 4.38 20.90 0.79
C PHE A 31 4.47 20.60 -0.72
N ALA A 32 3.37 20.79 -1.44
CA ALA A 32 3.32 20.59 -2.89
C ALA A 32 4.35 21.45 -3.64
N SER A 33 4.49 22.73 -3.27
CA SER A 33 5.48 23.61 -3.91
C SER A 33 6.92 23.21 -3.57
N MET A 34 7.20 22.79 -2.33
CA MET A 34 8.53 22.28 -1.97
C MET A 34 8.90 21.02 -2.75
N MET A 35 7.95 20.12 -3.03
CA MET A 35 8.20 18.94 -3.86
C MET A 35 8.57 19.27 -5.31
N HIS A 36 8.06 20.36 -5.87
CA HIS A 36 8.40 20.79 -7.23
C HIS A 36 9.83 21.33 -7.32
N HIS A 37 10.34 21.94 -6.26
CA HIS A 37 11.65 22.58 -6.26
C HIS A 37 12.75 21.71 -5.68
N ARG A 38 12.41 20.77 -4.81
CA ARG A 38 13.40 19.94 -4.11
C ARG A 38 13.05 18.47 -4.15
N PHE A 39 14.01 17.69 -4.66
CA PHE A 39 13.86 16.24 -4.80
C PHE A 39 13.75 15.51 -3.47
N ASP A 40 14.37 16.00 -2.40
CA ASP A 40 14.25 15.42 -1.06
C ASP A 40 12.81 15.50 -0.52
N TYR A 41 12.13 16.64 -0.70
CA TYR A 41 10.70 16.78 -0.40
C TYR A 41 9.84 15.90 -1.31
N HIS A 42 10.21 15.74 -2.58
CA HIS A 42 9.53 14.81 -3.48
C HIS A 42 9.58 13.36 -2.95
N MET A 43 10.72 12.92 -2.40
CA MET A 43 10.84 11.59 -1.77
C MET A 43 9.98 11.45 -0.52
N TYR A 44 9.91 12.48 0.33
CA TYR A 44 8.97 12.47 1.47
C TYR A 44 7.52 12.35 0.99
N GLY A 45 7.15 13.11 -0.05
CA GLY A 45 5.82 13.02 -0.66
C GLY A 45 5.53 11.64 -1.21
N HIS A 46 6.50 11.02 -1.90
CA HIS A 46 6.40 9.65 -2.37
C HIS A 46 6.17 8.65 -1.23
N LEU A 47 6.91 8.74 -0.12
CA LEU A 47 6.73 7.84 1.02
C LEU A 47 5.38 8.05 1.72
N LEU A 48 4.98 9.30 1.93
CA LEU A 48 3.70 9.64 2.58
C LEU A 48 2.51 9.20 1.74
N LEU A 49 2.52 9.51 0.44
CA LEU A 49 1.41 9.24 -0.48
C LEU A 49 1.43 7.81 -1.03
N GLY A 50 2.59 7.29 -1.40
CA GLY A 50 2.75 6.00 -2.07
C GLY A 50 2.85 4.80 -1.13
N MET A 51 3.21 5.01 0.13
CA MET A 51 3.43 3.90 1.08
C MET A 51 2.64 4.08 2.38
N LEU A 52 2.85 5.17 3.11
CA LEU A 52 2.29 5.36 4.46
C LEU A 52 0.76 5.51 4.42
N SER A 53 0.26 6.44 3.60
CA SER A 53 -1.18 6.67 3.45
C SER A 53 -1.92 5.39 3.01
N PRO A 54 -1.49 4.69 1.94
CA PRO A 54 -1.99 3.37 1.57
C PRO A 54 -2.03 2.36 2.72
N LEU A 55 -0.95 2.23 3.48
CA LEU A 55 -0.85 1.30 4.60
C LEU A 55 -1.90 1.61 5.67
N LEU A 56 -2.02 2.87 6.08
CA LEU A 56 -2.99 3.31 7.08
C LEU A 56 -4.43 3.08 6.61
N LEU A 57 -4.71 3.37 5.33
CA LEU A 57 -6.02 3.16 4.73
C LEU A 57 -6.37 1.66 4.62
N VAL A 58 -5.42 0.78 4.31
CA VAL A 58 -5.68 -0.66 4.29
C VAL A 58 -5.95 -1.19 5.70
N LEU A 59 -5.21 -0.69 6.70
CA LEU A 59 -5.40 -1.05 8.11
C LEU A 59 -6.73 -0.58 8.68
N SER A 60 -7.26 0.55 8.20
CA SER A 60 -8.56 1.05 8.65
C SER A 60 -9.73 0.18 8.19
N ARG A 61 -9.54 -0.70 7.21
CA ARG A 61 -10.56 -1.60 6.62
C ARG A 61 -11.80 -0.88 6.06
N PRO A 62 -11.63 0.14 5.20
CA PRO A 62 -12.71 0.96 4.68
C PRO A 62 -13.71 0.18 3.82
N VAL A 63 -13.26 -0.83 3.06
CA VAL A 63 -14.15 -1.64 2.21
C VAL A 63 -15.05 -2.52 3.09
N THR A 64 -14.49 -3.09 4.16
CA THR A 64 -15.29 -3.81 5.17
C THR A 64 -16.35 -2.90 5.80
N LEU A 65 -16.00 -1.64 6.10
CA LEU A 65 -16.97 -0.68 6.66
C LEU A 65 -18.07 -0.36 5.64
N LEU A 66 -17.69 -0.04 4.40
CA LEU A 66 -18.60 0.29 3.31
C LEU A 66 -19.62 -0.83 3.08
N LEU A 67 -19.17 -2.09 3.02
CA LEU A 67 -20.05 -3.24 2.80
C LEU A 67 -21.01 -3.49 3.98
N LYS A 68 -20.62 -3.11 5.20
CA LYS A 68 -21.46 -3.25 6.40
C LYS A 68 -22.50 -2.14 6.53
N THR A 69 -22.19 -0.92 6.10
CA THR A 69 -23.08 0.24 6.23
C THR A 69 -23.96 0.46 5.00
N SER A 70 -23.61 -0.13 3.85
CA SER A 70 -24.34 0.05 2.60
C SER A 70 -25.55 -0.88 2.47
N SER A 71 -26.53 -0.44 1.67
CA SER A 71 -27.68 -1.26 1.31
C SER A 71 -27.26 -2.55 0.61
N VAL A 72 -28.06 -3.62 0.78
CA VAL A 72 -27.80 -4.95 0.19
C VAL A 72 -27.59 -4.88 -1.32
N ASN A 73 -28.32 -4.01 -2.02
CA ASN A 73 -28.20 -3.82 -3.46
C ASN A 73 -26.86 -3.18 -3.86
N PHE A 74 -26.38 -2.20 -3.10
CA PHE A 74 -25.07 -1.58 -3.34
C PHE A 74 -23.93 -2.54 -3.01
N SER A 75 -24.00 -3.25 -1.87
CA SER A 75 -23.01 -4.25 -1.49
C SER A 75 -22.90 -5.40 -2.51
N ARG A 76 -24.03 -5.81 -3.12
CA ARG A 76 -24.02 -6.78 -4.24
C ARG A 76 -23.38 -6.22 -5.52
N LYS A 77 -23.57 -4.93 -5.84
CA LYS A 77 -22.92 -4.29 -7.01
C LYS A 77 -21.41 -4.19 -6.80
N VAL A 78 -20.97 -3.73 -5.63
CA VAL A 78 -19.54 -3.67 -5.27
C VAL A 78 -18.91 -5.05 -5.30
N SER A 79 -19.57 -6.06 -4.71
CA SER A 79 -19.07 -7.44 -4.73
C SER A 79 -18.97 -7.99 -6.16
N ARG A 80 -19.93 -7.67 -7.05
CA ARG A 80 -19.88 -8.03 -8.46
C ARG A 80 -18.75 -7.33 -9.22
N LEU A 81 -18.47 -6.07 -8.90
CA LEU A 81 -17.33 -5.35 -9.49
C LEU A 81 -16.01 -5.97 -9.04
N MET A 82 -15.89 -6.32 -7.76
CA MET A 82 -14.74 -7.05 -7.23
C MET A 82 -14.61 -8.46 -7.83
N GLN A 83 -15.73 -9.02 -8.34
CA GLN A 83 -15.78 -10.28 -9.07
C GLN A 83 -15.30 -10.20 -10.53
N SER A 84 -15.08 -8.99 -11.06
CA SER A 84 -14.68 -8.83 -12.45
C SER A 84 -13.29 -9.42 -12.72
N ARG A 85 -13.10 -9.94 -13.94
CA ARG A 85 -11.80 -10.45 -14.41
C ARG A 85 -10.70 -9.37 -14.33
N TYR A 86 -11.06 -8.12 -14.58
CA TYR A 86 -10.16 -6.98 -14.50
C TYR A 86 -9.62 -6.78 -13.07
N VAL A 87 -10.50 -6.75 -12.06
CA VAL A 87 -10.07 -6.66 -10.67
C VAL A 87 -9.24 -7.88 -10.27
N SER A 88 -9.63 -9.08 -10.71
CA SER A 88 -8.83 -10.28 -10.42
C SER A 88 -7.42 -10.24 -11.02
N PHE A 89 -7.26 -9.67 -12.21
CA PHE A 89 -5.98 -9.52 -12.88
C PHE A 89 -5.08 -8.48 -12.19
N ILE A 90 -5.65 -7.32 -11.86
CA ILE A 90 -4.92 -6.24 -11.19
C ILE A 90 -4.59 -6.57 -9.73
N SER A 91 -5.48 -7.29 -9.03
CA SER A 91 -5.25 -7.77 -7.68
C SER A 91 -4.35 -9.02 -7.62
N HIS A 92 -3.76 -9.47 -8.72
CA HIS A 92 -2.72 -10.48 -8.69
C HIS A 92 -1.43 -9.88 -8.10
N PRO A 93 -0.75 -10.53 -7.11
CA PRO A 93 0.42 -9.98 -6.43
C PRO A 93 1.53 -9.48 -7.36
N VAL A 94 1.79 -10.22 -8.44
CA VAL A 94 2.80 -9.82 -9.45
C VAL A 94 2.37 -8.58 -10.23
N THR A 95 1.10 -8.48 -10.60
CA THR A 95 0.57 -7.29 -11.30
C THR A 95 0.64 -6.06 -10.41
N ALA A 96 0.26 -6.21 -9.13
CA ALA A 96 0.35 -5.14 -8.14
C ALA A 96 1.81 -4.69 -7.92
N LEU A 97 2.77 -5.63 -7.88
CA LEU A 97 4.20 -5.35 -7.84
C LEU A 97 4.65 -4.54 -9.06
N ILE A 98 4.28 -4.98 -10.26
CA ILE A 98 4.66 -4.30 -11.51
C ILE A 98 4.07 -2.89 -11.56
N LEU A 99 2.80 -2.70 -11.21
CA LEU A 99 2.17 -1.38 -11.21
C LEU A 99 2.81 -0.43 -10.20
N ASN A 100 3.23 -0.96 -9.04
CA ASN A 100 3.88 -0.18 -7.99
C ASN A 100 5.36 0.08 -8.36
N ILE A 101 6.22 -0.93 -8.23
CA ILE A 101 7.67 -0.77 -8.44
C ILE A 101 8.00 -0.46 -9.89
N GLY A 102 7.34 -1.09 -10.86
CA GLY A 102 7.54 -0.76 -12.27
C GLY A 102 7.13 0.68 -12.58
N GLY A 103 6.07 1.19 -11.95
CA GLY A 103 5.67 2.60 -12.04
C GLY A 103 6.76 3.54 -11.52
N LEU A 104 7.35 3.25 -10.35
CA LEU A 104 8.46 4.03 -9.80
C LEU A 104 9.69 3.99 -10.71
N TRP A 105 10.05 2.82 -11.22
CA TRP A 105 11.16 2.66 -12.15
C TRP A 105 10.97 3.50 -13.41
N VAL A 106 9.77 3.44 -14.01
CA VAL A 106 9.45 4.27 -15.17
C VAL A 106 9.54 5.75 -14.80
N LEU A 107 8.98 6.17 -13.67
CA LEU A 107 9.01 7.58 -13.26
C LEU A 107 10.44 8.13 -13.17
N TYR A 108 11.33 7.44 -12.46
CA TYR A 108 12.67 7.96 -12.16
C TYR A 108 13.74 7.63 -13.21
N ARG A 109 13.52 6.63 -14.07
CA ARG A 109 14.49 6.24 -15.12
C ARG A 109 14.14 6.77 -16.50
N THR A 110 12.98 7.39 -16.67
CA THR A 110 12.56 8.00 -17.94
C THR A 110 12.40 9.52 -17.79
N PRO A 111 12.19 10.27 -18.89
CA PRO A 111 11.92 11.71 -18.83
C PRO A 111 10.59 12.07 -18.13
N LEU A 112 9.81 11.06 -17.71
CA LEU A 112 8.51 11.27 -17.05
C LEU A 112 8.65 12.13 -15.79
N PHE A 113 9.75 12.03 -15.06
CA PHE A 113 10.03 12.90 -13.92
C PHE A 113 10.09 14.39 -14.32
N SER A 114 10.76 14.74 -15.42
CA SER A 114 10.79 16.12 -15.93
C SER A 114 9.41 16.57 -16.41
N LEU A 115 8.74 15.72 -17.20
CA LEU A 115 7.40 15.99 -17.75
C LEU A 115 6.36 16.24 -16.65
N MET A 116 6.49 15.57 -15.51
CA MET A 116 5.63 15.75 -14.35
C MET A 116 5.77 17.16 -13.74
N HIS A 117 6.96 17.77 -13.82
CA HIS A 117 7.17 19.14 -13.34
C HIS A 117 6.72 20.20 -14.35
N GLU A 118 6.71 19.86 -15.64
CA GLU A 118 6.28 20.76 -16.72
C GLU A 118 4.75 20.80 -16.89
N SER A 119 4.05 19.71 -16.56
CA SER A 119 2.60 19.59 -16.77
C SER A 119 1.85 19.21 -15.50
N MET A 120 0.92 20.08 -15.08
CA MET A 120 0.02 19.80 -13.94
C MET A 120 -0.81 18.53 -14.14
N LEU A 121 -1.22 18.23 -15.38
CA LEU A 121 -2.00 17.03 -15.66
C LEU A 121 -1.15 15.77 -15.37
N VAL A 122 0.08 15.73 -15.86
CA VAL A 122 1.01 14.62 -15.62
C VAL A 122 1.33 14.52 -14.12
N TYR A 123 1.53 15.65 -13.44
CA TYR A 123 1.70 15.70 -11.99
C TYR A 123 0.61 14.95 -11.25
N TYR A 124 -0.66 15.30 -11.45
CA TYR A 124 -1.76 14.65 -10.75
C TYR A 124 -1.92 13.19 -11.14
N LEU A 125 -1.72 12.83 -12.43
CA LEU A 125 -1.81 11.44 -12.87
C LEU A 125 -0.74 10.56 -12.23
N VAL A 126 0.51 11.03 -12.13
CA VAL A 126 1.60 10.29 -11.50
C VAL A 126 1.33 10.09 -10.02
N HIS A 127 0.93 11.14 -9.29
CA HIS A 127 0.64 11.04 -7.86
C HIS A 127 -0.57 10.14 -7.58
N LEU A 128 -1.62 10.25 -8.41
CA LEU A 128 -2.77 9.35 -8.35
C LEU A 128 -2.37 7.90 -8.61
N HIS A 129 -1.55 7.65 -9.63
CA HIS A 129 -1.05 6.31 -9.94
C HIS A 129 -0.22 5.74 -8.78
N ILE A 130 0.72 6.51 -8.24
CA ILE A 130 1.55 6.10 -7.09
C ILE A 130 0.67 5.73 -5.89
N PHE A 131 -0.32 6.57 -5.57
CA PHE A 131 -1.26 6.30 -4.49
C PHE A 131 -2.08 5.02 -4.72
N LEU A 132 -2.68 4.88 -5.91
CA LEU A 132 -3.53 3.73 -6.24
C LEU A 132 -2.72 2.43 -6.32
N ALA A 133 -1.53 2.47 -6.90
CA ALA A 133 -0.62 1.32 -6.97
C ALA A 133 -0.12 0.93 -5.58
N GLY A 134 0.20 1.91 -4.72
CA GLY A 134 0.54 1.71 -3.31
C GLY A 134 -0.58 1.04 -2.51
N TYR A 135 -1.81 1.55 -2.66
CA TYR A 135 -3.00 1.00 -2.03
C TYR A 135 -3.29 -0.42 -2.49
N LEU A 136 -3.28 -0.64 -3.80
CA LEU A 136 -3.47 -1.96 -4.40
C LEU A 136 -2.42 -2.95 -3.89
N PHE A 137 -1.13 -2.62 -3.98
CA PHE A 137 -0.05 -3.48 -3.53
C PHE A 137 -0.21 -3.85 -2.04
N THR A 138 -0.41 -2.85 -1.19
CA THR A 138 -0.54 -3.07 0.26
C THR A 138 -1.77 -3.90 0.60
N SER A 139 -2.90 -3.65 -0.08
CA SER A 139 -4.14 -4.43 0.11
C SER A 139 -3.97 -5.90 -0.29
N VAL A 140 -3.28 -6.17 -1.41
CA VAL A 140 -3.00 -7.52 -1.92
C VAL A 140 -2.05 -8.29 -0.99
N ILE A 141 -1.00 -7.63 -0.49
CA ILE A 141 -0.01 -8.25 0.40
C ILE A 141 -0.63 -8.56 1.77
N LEU A 142 -1.27 -7.57 2.43
CA LEU A 142 -1.81 -7.76 3.77
C LEU A 142 -3.09 -8.59 3.78
N ALA A 143 -3.92 -8.49 2.74
CA ALA A 143 -5.18 -9.21 2.58
C ALA A 143 -6.15 -9.09 3.77
N PHE A 144 -6.17 -7.93 4.44
CA PHE A 144 -7.08 -7.66 5.57
C PHE A 144 -8.53 -7.35 5.13
N GLU A 145 -8.69 -6.90 3.89
CA GLU A 145 -9.98 -6.59 3.28
C GLU A 145 -10.61 -7.82 2.61
N PRO A 146 -11.94 -7.82 2.41
CA PRO A 146 -12.60 -8.89 1.67
C PRO A 146 -12.16 -8.85 0.21
N MET A 147 -11.15 -9.66 -0.13
CA MET A 147 -10.74 -9.91 -1.49
C MET A 147 -11.21 -11.30 -1.93
N MET A 148 -11.65 -11.37 -3.18
CA MET A 148 -12.10 -12.60 -3.83
C MET A 148 -11.04 -13.70 -3.83
N HIS A 149 -9.83 -13.36 -4.28
CA HIS A 149 -8.73 -14.30 -4.42
C HIS A 149 -7.69 -14.00 -3.37
N ARG A 150 -7.70 -14.80 -2.30
CA ARG A 150 -6.64 -14.76 -1.29
C ARG A 150 -5.50 -15.65 -1.77
N TYR A 151 -4.46 -15.02 -2.31
CA TYR A 151 -3.26 -15.72 -2.71
C TYR A 151 -2.51 -16.30 -1.49
N SER A 152 -1.76 -17.39 -1.74
CA SER A 152 -1.01 -18.07 -0.69
C SER A 152 -0.06 -17.11 0.03
N PHE A 153 0.19 -17.36 1.31
CA PHE A 153 1.16 -16.57 2.09
C PHE A 153 2.54 -16.60 1.41
N LYS A 154 2.98 -17.77 0.93
CA LYS A 154 4.26 -17.94 0.23
C LYS A 154 4.41 -16.98 -0.95
N LEU A 155 3.41 -16.92 -1.85
CA LEU A 155 3.48 -16.04 -3.01
C LEU A 155 3.57 -14.56 -2.60
N ARG A 156 2.75 -14.15 -1.63
CA ARG A 156 2.75 -12.76 -1.13
C ARG A 156 4.08 -12.39 -0.47
N SER A 157 4.66 -13.30 0.32
CA SER A 157 5.97 -13.09 0.95
C SER A 157 7.09 -12.98 -0.09
N ILE A 158 7.09 -13.84 -1.12
CA ILE A 158 8.08 -13.76 -2.21
C ILE A 158 7.96 -12.41 -2.93
N VAL A 159 6.74 -12.02 -3.30
CA VAL A 159 6.49 -10.74 -3.98
C VAL A 159 6.90 -9.55 -3.11
N LEU A 160 6.64 -9.59 -1.80
CA LEU A 160 7.08 -8.55 -0.87
C LEU A 160 8.60 -8.45 -0.82
N ILE A 161 9.32 -9.57 -0.70
CA ILE A 161 10.79 -9.59 -0.68
C ILE A 161 11.36 -9.02 -1.99
N VAL A 162 10.79 -9.41 -3.13
CA VAL A 162 11.20 -8.87 -4.44
C VAL A 162 10.91 -7.36 -4.52
N SER A 163 9.75 -6.92 -4.02
CA SER A 163 9.41 -5.49 -3.97
C SER A 163 10.44 -4.69 -3.18
N ILE A 164 10.76 -5.16 -1.97
CA ILE A 164 11.75 -4.52 -1.09
C ILE A 164 13.09 -4.45 -1.82
N ALA A 165 13.57 -5.58 -2.36
CA ALA A 165 14.84 -5.61 -3.07
C ALA A 165 14.88 -4.59 -4.23
N LEU A 166 13.83 -4.55 -5.06
CA LEU A 166 13.76 -3.61 -6.18
C LEU A 166 13.63 -2.15 -5.75
N HIS A 167 12.90 -1.87 -4.67
CA HIS A 167 12.79 -0.53 -4.09
C HIS A 167 14.14 -0.04 -3.55
N GLN A 168 14.85 -0.91 -2.83
CA GLN A 168 16.17 -0.59 -2.28
C GLN A 168 17.24 -0.45 -3.37
N ILE A 169 17.19 -1.27 -4.43
CA ILE A 169 18.05 -1.12 -5.61
C ILE A 169 17.77 0.21 -6.30
N LEU A 170 16.49 0.57 -6.50
CA LEU A 170 16.11 1.83 -7.11
C LEU A 170 16.63 3.02 -6.31
N SER A 171 16.49 2.98 -4.98
CA SER A 171 17.05 4.02 -4.11
C SER A 171 18.56 4.16 -4.27
N LYS A 172 19.31 3.05 -4.18
CA LYS A 172 20.76 3.07 -4.37
C LYS A 172 21.18 3.50 -5.78
N SER A 173 20.34 3.29 -6.78
CA SER A 173 20.64 3.68 -8.17
C SER A 173 20.73 5.18 -8.39
N PHE A 174 20.17 6.00 -7.50
CA PHE A 174 20.23 7.47 -7.59
C PHE A 174 21.63 8.02 -7.31
N TYR A 175 22.49 7.30 -6.60
CA TYR A 175 23.88 7.71 -6.35
C TYR A 175 24.72 7.75 -7.65
N PRO A 176 24.80 6.66 -8.44
CA PRO A 176 25.51 6.68 -9.72
C PRO A 176 24.72 7.35 -10.84
N TYR A 177 23.39 7.31 -10.79
CA TYR A 177 22.52 7.74 -11.89
C TYR A 177 21.34 8.58 -11.38
N PRO A 178 21.56 9.86 -11.04
CA PRO A 178 20.49 10.75 -10.58
C PRO A 178 19.41 10.91 -11.66
N PRO A 179 18.13 11.11 -11.28
CA PRO A 179 17.07 11.41 -12.23
C PRO A 179 17.38 12.68 -13.06
N VAL A 180 16.86 12.73 -14.29
CA VAL A 180 17.09 13.85 -15.20
C VAL A 180 16.61 15.15 -14.56
N GLY A 181 17.46 16.17 -14.53
CA GLY A 181 17.15 17.48 -13.96
C GLY A 181 17.37 17.61 -12.44
N VAL A 182 17.85 16.56 -11.77
CA VAL A 182 18.13 16.58 -10.32
C VAL A 182 19.63 16.68 -10.07
N GLU A 183 20.04 17.63 -9.21
CA GLU A 183 21.43 17.75 -8.78
C GLU A 183 21.85 16.53 -7.96
N LYS A 184 23.10 16.08 -8.12
CA LYS A 184 23.61 14.88 -7.46
C LYS A 184 23.46 14.92 -5.94
N ILE A 185 23.74 16.07 -5.31
CA ILE A 185 23.63 16.23 -3.85
C ILE A 185 22.21 15.99 -3.36
N ASP A 186 21.22 16.51 -4.09
CA ASP A 186 19.81 16.34 -3.74
C ASP A 186 19.29 14.94 -4.08
N ALA A 187 19.79 14.32 -5.16
CA ALA A 187 19.52 12.93 -5.48
C ALA A 187 20.04 11.98 -4.38
N GLU A 188 21.24 12.23 -3.83
CA GLU A 188 21.80 11.46 -2.73
C GLU A 188 20.98 11.60 -1.44
N LYS A 189 20.55 12.82 -1.10
CA LYS A 189 19.62 13.03 0.04
C LYS A 189 18.29 12.32 -0.17
N GLY A 190 17.72 12.45 -1.36
CA GLY A 190 16.48 11.77 -1.71
C GLY A 190 16.61 10.25 -1.66
N ALA A 191 17.73 9.70 -2.14
CA ALA A 191 18.03 8.29 -2.04
C ALA A 191 18.02 7.81 -0.59
N MET A 192 18.71 8.53 0.32
CA MET A 192 18.71 8.20 1.75
C MET A 192 17.29 8.21 2.34
N ILE A 193 16.49 9.22 2.01
CA ILE A 193 15.09 9.31 2.48
C ILE A 193 14.29 8.10 1.98
N MET A 194 14.36 7.80 0.69
CA MET A 194 13.65 6.67 0.09
C MET A 194 14.12 5.33 0.67
N TYR A 195 15.42 5.18 0.91
CA TYR A 195 16.03 3.97 1.50
C TYR A 195 15.51 3.74 2.92
N TYR A 196 15.81 4.66 3.84
CA TYR A 196 15.50 4.50 5.26
C TYR A 196 14.01 4.63 5.56
N GLY A 197 13.33 5.58 4.91
CA GLY A 197 11.90 5.78 5.08
C GLY A 197 11.09 4.63 4.50
N GLY A 198 11.52 4.08 3.36
CA GLY A 198 10.96 2.87 2.77
C GLY A 198 11.12 1.66 3.70
N ASP A 199 12.33 1.42 4.20
CA ASP A 199 12.64 0.32 5.12
C ASP A 199 11.70 0.29 6.34
N VAL A 200 11.45 1.45 6.96
CA VAL A 200 10.54 1.54 8.11
C VAL A 200 9.13 1.05 7.76
N ILE A 201 8.58 1.50 6.64
CA ILE A 201 7.22 1.13 6.21
C ILE A 201 7.18 -0.34 5.78
N GLU A 202 8.19 -0.81 5.06
CA GLU A 202 8.33 -2.19 4.61
C GLU A 202 8.44 -3.17 5.80
N LEU A 203 9.21 -2.81 6.83
CA LEU A 203 9.30 -3.59 8.07
C LEU A 203 7.95 -3.68 8.79
N ILE A 204 7.16 -2.60 8.80
CA ILE A 204 5.79 -2.63 9.32
C ILE A 204 4.92 -3.59 8.50
N ILE A 205 4.99 -3.55 7.17
CA ILE A 205 4.25 -4.46 6.29
C ILE A 205 4.66 -5.92 6.52
N ILE A 206 5.97 -6.21 6.62
CA ILE A 206 6.50 -7.54 6.93
C ILE A 206 5.95 -8.02 8.28
N TYR A 207 6.05 -7.19 9.31
CA TYR A 207 5.53 -7.52 10.64
C TYR A 207 4.04 -7.86 10.61
N LEU A 208 3.23 -7.05 9.92
CA LEU A 208 1.79 -7.27 9.79
C LEU A 208 1.46 -8.54 8.99
N LEU A 209 2.19 -8.80 7.90
CA LEU A 209 2.04 -10.00 7.08
C LEU A 209 2.34 -11.26 7.91
N CYS A 210 3.47 -11.29 8.61
CA CYS A 210 3.88 -12.40 9.48
C CYS A 210 2.91 -12.58 10.65
N ARG A 211 2.48 -11.49 11.28
CA ARG A 211 1.48 -11.52 12.35
C ARG A 211 0.16 -12.12 11.87
N ASN A 212 -0.33 -11.70 10.71
CA ASN A 212 -1.57 -12.23 10.12
C ASN A 212 -1.46 -13.75 9.88
N TRP A 213 -0.33 -14.19 9.33
CA TRP A 213 -0.08 -15.61 9.11
C TRP A 213 -0.04 -16.41 10.43
N TYR A 214 0.69 -15.92 11.43
CA TYR A 214 0.78 -16.56 12.74
C TYR A 214 -0.60 -16.79 13.38
N TYR A 215 -1.48 -15.77 13.36
CA TYR A 215 -2.84 -15.92 13.88
C TYR A 215 -3.74 -16.82 13.03
N SER A 216 -3.49 -16.92 11.73
CA SER A 216 -4.27 -17.79 10.84
C SER A 216 -3.95 -19.28 10.99
N VAL A 217 -2.70 -19.60 11.36
CA VAL A 217 -2.21 -20.99 11.52
C VAL A 217 -2.33 -21.48 12.97
N ARG A 218 -2.48 -20.57 13.94
CA ARG A 218 -2.60 -20.94 15.36
C ARG A 218 -3.79 -21.90 15.57
N PRO A 219 -3.56 -23.13 16.04
CA PRO A 219 -4.65 -24.08 16.28
C PRO A 219 -5.60 -23.50 17.34
N ASN A 220 -6.89 -23.50 17.02
CA ASN A 220 -7.92 -22.94 17.88
C ASN A 220 -7.98 -23.79 19.16
N LYS A 221 -7.56 -23.24 20.31
CA LYS A 221 -7.56 -23.94 21.60
C LYS A 221 -8.95 -24.51 21.96
N HIS A 222 -10.03 -23.91 21.46
CA HIS A 222 -11.39 -24.39 21.67
C HIS A 222 -11.71 -25.73 20.98
N LEU A 223 -11.04 -26.09 19.88
CA LEU A 223 -11.28 -27.37 19.19
C LEU A 223 -10.52 -28.54 19.83
N ILE A 224 -9.47 -28.26 20.61
CA ILE A 224 -8.66 -29.31 21.26
C ILE A 224 -9.35 -29.84 22.52
N ILE A 225 -10.15 -29.02 23.21
CA ILE A 225 -10.84 -29.42 24.44
C ILE A 225 -12.05 -30.33 24.16
N GLN A 226 -12.66 -30.26 22.98
CA GLN A 226 -13.78 -31.14 22.57
C GLN A 226 -13.35 -32.55 22.10
N ARG A 227 -12.05 -32.82 21.97
CA ARG A 227 -11.51 -34.15 21.62
C ARG A 227 -10.89 -34.87 22.83
N LYS A 228 -11.44 -34.67 24.02
CA LYS A 228 -11.17 -35.59 25.14
C LYS A 228 -12.21 -36.70 25.07
N PRO A 229 -11.83 -37.97 24.83
CA PRO A 229 -12.78 -39.06 24.74
C PRO A 229 -13.26 -39.44 26.15
N GLU A 230 -14.57 -39.32 26.38
CA GLU A 230 -15.29 -39.95 27.50
C GLU A 230 -15.69 -41.41 27.17
N ASP A 231 -14.86 -42.15 26.43
CA ASP A 231 -15.08 -43.58 26.19
C ASP A 231 -13.85 -44.38 26.64
N ARG A 232 -13.87 -44.80 27.90
CA ARG A 232 -13.26 -46.03 28.40
C ARG A 232 -13.95 -46.50 29.67
#